data_AF-A0A060SS52-F1
#
_entry.id   AF-A0A060SS52-F1
#
_cell.length_a   1.000
_cell.length_b   1.000
_cell.length_c   1.000
_cell.angle_alpha   90.00
_cell.angle_beta   90.00
_cell.angle_gamma   90.00
#
_symmetry.space_group_name_H-M   'P 1'
#
loop_
_entity.id
_entity.type
_entity.pdbx_description
1 polymer ?
#
loop_
_entity_poly.entity_id
_entity_poly.type
_entity_poly.pdbx_seq_one_letter_code
_entity_poly.pdbx_strand_id
1 'polypeptide(L)'
;MLSNEPRAQGANITLMIAADMLAYRVPGVPLQLGLSDPSFIGTVELTHILSNVSAIYSPELIVGYFPYPGGSDHQSFHEHGYPATQLYELGGYTADPMSHSSVGEMS
;
A
#
# COMPACT_ATOMS: atom_id res chain seq x y z
N MET A 1 -8.77 -5.82 -13.19
CA MET A 1 -9.30 -5.35 -14.50
C MET A 1 -8.76 -3.98 -14.91
N LEU A 2 -7.94 -3.28 -14.10
CA LEU A 2 -7.47 -1.92 -14.38
C LEU A 2 -6.17 -1.82 -15.21
N SER A 3 -5.29 -2.82 -15.15
CA SER A 3 -3.97 -2.78 -15.79
C SER A 3 -3.94 -3.22 -17.27
N ASN A 4 -5.03 -3.78 -17.79
CA ASN A 4 -5.14 -4.24 -19.17
C ASN A 4 -5.11 -3.07 -20.18
N GLU A 5 -5.76 -1.96 -19.85
CA GLU A 5 -5.85 -0.81 -20.78
C GLU A 5 -4.50 -0.13 -21.04
N PRO A 6 -3.69 0.24 -20.02
CA PRO A 6 -2.37 0.82 -20.27
C PRO A 6 -1.46 -0.11 -21.07
N ARG A 7 -1.50 -1.43 -20.80
CA ARG A 7 -0.68 -2.41 -21.54
C ARG A 7 -1.14 -2.54 -22.99
N ALA A 8 -2.45 -2.60 -23.24
CA ALA A 8 -3.01 -2.66 -24.58
C ALA A 8 -2.67 -1.40 -25.41
N GLN A 9 -2.46 -0.26 -24.75
CA GLN A 9 -2.07 1.00 -25.37
C GLN A 9 -0.53 1.18 -25.47
N GLY A 10 0.26 0.20 -25.04
CA GLY A 10 1.72 0.28 -25.05
C GLY A 10 2.31 1.31 -24.08
N ALA A 11 1.56 1.67 -23.03
CA ALA A 11 2.01 2.64 -22.04
C ALA A 11 3.23 2.13 -21.25
N ASN A 12 4.21 3.00 -21.04
CA ASN A 12 5.37 2.71 -20.22
C ASN A 12 5.17 3.28 -18.80
N ILE A 13 4.66 2.44 -17.90
CA ILE A 13 4.47 2.82 -16.49
C ILE A 13 5.77 2.56 -15.74
N THR A 14 6.45 3.63 -15.33
CA THR A 14 7.71 3.54 -14.59
C THR A 14 7.49 3.07 -13.14
N LEU A 15 6.47 3.59 -12.46
CA LEU A 15 6.10 3.22 -11.10
C LEU A 15 4.58 3.31 -10.93
N MET A 16 3.99 2.34 -10.26
CA MET A 16 2.63 2.39 -9.75
C MET A 16 2.65 2.29 -8.22
N ILE A 17 2.02 3.25 -7.53
CA ILE A 17 1.93 3.27 -6.08
C ILE A 17 0.45 3.41 -5.73
N ALA A 18 -0.12 2.39 -5.10
CA ALA A 18 -1.47 2.51 -4.54
C ALA A 18 -1.39 3.07 -3.12
N ALA A 19 -2.26 4.03 -2.84
CA ALA A 19 -2.41 4.69 -1.55
C ALA A 19 -3.81 4.36 -1.03
N ASP A 20 -3.89 3.49 -0.02
CA ASP A 20 -5.16 2.92 0.44
C ASP A 20 -5.18 2.89 1.96
N MET A 21 -6.29 3.31 2.58
CA MET A 21 -6.42 3.40 4.05
C MET A 21 -5.27 4.20 4.68
N LEU A 22 -5.18 5.51 4.38
CA LEU A 22 -4.08 6.38 4.81
C LEU A 22 -4.43 7.33 5.97
N ALA A 23 -5.71 7.39 6.36
CA ALA A 23 -6.22 8.51 7.16
C ALA A 23 -6.51 8.15 8.61
N TYR A 24 -6.73 6.87 8.92
CA TYR A 24 -7.07 6.48 10.27
C TYR A 24 -5.81 6.37 11.12
N ARG A 25 -5.91 6.89 12.35
CA ARG A 25 -4.81 6.92 13.32
C ARG A 25 -5.27 6.32 14.62
N VAL A 26 -4.54 5.30 15.08
CA VAL A 26 -4.76 4.71 16.40
C VAL A 26 -4.17 5.65 17.47
N PRO A 27 -4.98 6.15 18.43
CA PRO A 27 -4.47 6.99 19.50
C PRO A 27 -3.37 6.28 20.32
N GLY A 28 -2.29 6.98 20.62
CA GLY A 28 -1.16 6.45 21.40
C GLY A 28 -0.19 5.56 20.62
N VAL A 29 -0.49 5.21 19.36
CA VAL A 29 0.44 4.48 18.48
C VAL A 29 1.34 5.49 17.75
N PRO A 30 2.65 5.23 17.63
CA PRO A 30 3.54 6.05 16.79
C PRO A 30 3.06 6.15 15.35
N LEU A 31 3.47 7.21 14.64
CA LEU A 31 3.18 7.33 13.22
C LEU A 31 3.94 6.25 12.44
N GLN A 32 3.27 5.65 11.46
CA GLN A 32 3.82 4.54 10.69
C GLN A 32 3.65 4.77 9.20
N LEU A 33 4.50 4.10 8.43
CA LEU A 33 4.30 3.85 7.02
C LEU A 33 4.17 2.35 6.82
N GLY A 34 2.96 1.88 6.53
CA GLY A 34 2.74 0.52 6.12
C GLY A 34 3.12 0.33 4.65
N LEU A 35 3.91 -0.70 4.36
CA LEU A 35 4.25 -1.12 3.01
C LEU A 35 3.72 -2.53 2.77
N SER A 36 3.27 -2.85 1.55
CA SER A 36 3.07 -4.26 1.18
C SER A 36 4.39 -5.03 1.36
N ASP A 37 4.31 -6.22 1.97
CA ASP A 37 5.45 -7.13 2.02
C ASP A 37 5.73 -7.66 0.60
N PRO A 38 6.88 -7.29 -0.02
CA PRO A 38 7.16 -7.63 -1.40
C PRO A 38 7.54 -9.12 -1.57
N SER A 39 7.65 -9.90 -0.47
CA SER A 39 7.77 -11.36 -0.55
C SER A 39 6.46 -12.04 -0.98
N PHE A 40 5.31 -11.37 -0.82
CA PHE A 40 4.01 -11.87 -1.28
C PHE A 40 3.57 -11.23 -2.59
N ILE A 41 3.53 -9.90 -2.66
CA ILE A 41 3.06 -9.16 -3.82
C ILE A 41 3.70 -7.78 -3.90
N GLY A 42 4.11 -7.38 -5.11
CA GLY A 42 4.71 -6.07 -5.36
C GLY A 42 6.20 -6.13 -5.68
N THR A 43 6.78 -4.98 -5.99
CA THR A 43 8.15 -4.86 -6.48
C THR A 43 9.10 -4.47 -5.33
N VAL A 44 10.06 -5.36 -5.02
CA VAL A 44 11.03 -5.20 -3.93
C VAL A 44 11.77 -3.87 -4.01
N GLU A 45 12.29 -3.51 -5.19
CA GLU A 45 13.08 -2.29 -5.39
C GLU A 45 12.24 -1.04 -5.12
N LEU A 46 10.98 -1.04 -5.57
CA LEU A 46 10.07 0.09 -5.36
C LEU A 46 9.72 0.24 -3.88
N THR A 47 9.47 -0.86 -3.17
CA THR A 47 9.25 -0.84 -1.72
C THR A 47 10.47 -0.29 -0.96
N HIS A 48 11.69 -0.66 -1.35
CA HIS A 48 12.92 -0.08 -0.77
C HIS A 48 13.06 1.42 -1.08
N ILE A 49 12.73 1.85 -2.31
CA ILE A 49 12.75 3.28 -2.67
C ILE A 49 11.79 4.06 -1.75
N LEU A 50 10.56 3.56 -1.53
CA LEU A 50 9.60 4.25 -0.67
C LEU A 50 10.06 4.31 0.79
N SER A 51 10.63 3.22 1.32
CA SER A 51 11.24 3.23 2.65
C SER A 51 12.34 4.31 2.77
N ASN A 52 13.24 4.39 1.78
CA ASN A 52 14.31 5.39 1.77
C ASN A 52 13.77 6.83 1.62
N VAL A 53 12.76 7.05 0.78
CA VAL A 53 12.10 8.36 0.63
C VAL A 53 11.49 8.79 1.96
N SER A 54 10.83 7.87 2.68
CA SER A 54 10.28 8.16 4.00
C SER A 54 11.35 8.54 5.01
N ALA A 55 12.50 7.86 5.01
CA ALA A 55 13.62 8.18 5.90
C ALA A 55 14.20 9.59 5.66
N ILE A 56 14.04 10.15 4.45
CA ILE A 56 14.51 11.50 4.10
C ILE A 56 13.47 12.56 4.48
N TYR A 57 12.21 12.35 4.10
CA TYR A 57 11.18 13.39 4.17
C TYR A 57 10.24 13.27 5.37
N SER A 58 10.18 12.10 6.00
CA SER A 58 9.32 11.80 7.15
C SER A 58 10.01 10.81 8.11
N PRO A 59 11.21 11.15 8.64
CA PRO A 59 12.02 10.26 9.48
C PRO A 59 11.35 9.86 10.80
N GLU A 60 10.27 10.53 11.19
CA GLU A 60 9.44 10.20 12.34
C GLU A 60 8.53 8.98 12.12
N LEU A 61 8.37 8.53 10.87
CA LEU A 61 7.55 7.36 10.55
C LEU A 61 8.31 6.06 10.84
N ILE A 62 7.66 5.15 11.55
CA ILE A 62 8.14 3.78 11.67
C ILE A 62 7.66 2.99 10.45
N VAL A 63 8.60 2.52 9.63
CA VAL A 63 8.29 1.67 8.46
C VAL A 63 8.03 0.24 8.90
N GLY A 64 6.95 -0.36 8.41
CA GLY A 64 6.63 -1.76 8.66
C GLY A 64 5.88 -2.40 7.49
N TYR A 65 5.73 -3.72 7.52
CA TYR A 65 5.08 -4.48 6.46
C TYR A 65 3.68 -4.94 6.82
N PHE A 66 2.77 -4.85 5.84
CA PHE A 66 1.42 -5.42 5.91
C PHE A 66 1.49 -6.91 5.52
N PRO A 67 1.12 -7.86 6.41
CA PRO A 67 1.40 -9.28 6.23
C PRO A 67 0.33 -10.04 5.41
N TYR A 68 -0.38 -9.37 4.50
CA TYR A 68 -1.49 -9.95 3.74
C TYR A 68 -1.20 -9.98 2.24
N PRO A 69 -1.40 -11.12 1.54
CA PRO A 69 -1.02 -11.29 0.15
C PRO A 69 -2.00 -10.70 -0.89
N GLY A 70 -3.07 -10.03 -0.46
CA GLY A 70 -4.05 -9.42 -1.36
C GLY A 70 -4.17 -7.92 -1.09
N GLY A 71 -3.83 -7.08 -2.05
CA GLY A 71 -3.77 -5.65 -1.78
C GLY A 71 -4.16 -4.86 -2.99
N SER A 72 -5.39 -4.36 -3.00
CA SER A 72 -5.82 -3.22 -3.81
C SER A 72 -5.43 -3.27 -5.31
N ASP A 73 -5.40 -2.11 -5.95
CA ASP A 73 -5.22 -2.03 -7.40
C ASP A 73 -3.78 -2.34 -7.86
N HIS A 74 -2.78 -2.14 -6.98
CA HIS A 74 -1.36 -2.33 -7.33
C HIS A 74 -1.03 -3.75 -7.76
N GLN A 75 -1.72 -4.75 -7.20
CA GLN A 75 -1.55 -6.16 -7.58
C GLN A 75 -1.76 -6.36 -9.08
N SER A 76 -2.80 -5.74 -9.65
CA SER A 76 -3.09 -5.89 -11.07
C SER A 76 -1.99 -5.32 -11.96
N PHE A 77 -1.29 -4.26 -11.54
CA PHE A 77 -0.15 -3.71 -12.27
C PHE A 77 1.09 -4.60 -12.12
N HIS A 78 1.33 -5.11 -10.91
CA HIS A 78 2.44 -6.03 -10.63
C HIS A 78 2.33 -7.30 -11.49
N GLU A 79 1.16 -7.93 -11.55
CA GLU A 79 0.90 -9.14 -12.36
C GLU A 79 1.10 -8.92 -13.87
N HIS A 80 1.03 -7.67 -14.34
CA HIS A 80 1.28 -7.30 -15.74
C HIS A 80 2.74 -6.88 -15.99
N GLY A 81 3.62 -7.09 -15.01
CA GLY A 81 5.05 -6.84 -15.10
C GLY A 81 5.44 -5.37 -14.93
N TYR A 82 4.55 -4.52 -14.42
CA TYR A 82 4.91 -3.15 -14.05
C TYR A 82 5.44 -3.08 -12.63
N PRO A 83 6.44 -2.22 -12.34
CA PRO A 83 6.85 -1.93 -10.98
C PRO A 83 5.69 -1.35 -10.17
N ALA A 84 5.25 -2.06 -9.13
CA ALA A 84 4.07 -1.68 -8.38
C ALA A 84 4.18 -2.02 -6.89
N THR A 85 3.65 -1.15 -6.02
CA THR A 85 3.59 -1.37 -4.57
C THR A 85 2.41 -0.61 -3.96
N GLN A 86 2.15 -0.79 -2.67
CA GLN A 86 1.09 -0.12 -1.93
C GLN A 86 1.56 0.40 -0.57
N LEU A 87 0.91 1.49 -0.17
CA LEU A 87 1.09 2.19 1.09
C LEU A 87 -0.18 2.07 1.96
N TYR A 88 0.03 1.95 3.27
CA TYR A 88 -1.01 1.91 4.30
C TYR A 88 -0.66 2.83 5.48
N GLU A 89 -1.66 3.16 6.29
CA GLU A 89 -1.53 3.90 7.56
C GLU A 89 -0.72 3.17 8.65
N LEU A 90 -0.59 1.83 8.58
CA LEU A 90 0.06 1.02 9.61
C LEU A 90 0.94 -0.10 9.05
N GLY A 91 2.07 -0.35 9.70
CA GLY A 91 2.91 -1.52 9.49
C GLY A 91 2.34 -2.74 10.21
N GLY A 92 1.32 -3.36 9.62
CA GLY A 92 0.52 -4.44 10.21
C GLY A 92 -0.91 -4.36 9.68
N TYR A 93 -1.83 -5.16 10.20
CA TYR A 93 -3.23 -5.13 9.73
C TYR A 93 -3.91 -3.77 9.93
N THR A 94 -4.83 -3.43 9.04
CA THR A 94 -5.65 -2.21 9.10
C THR A 94 -6.39 -2.13 10.43
N ALA A 95 -6.36 -0.97 11.08
CA ALA A 95 -6.93 -0.79 12.41
C ALA A 95 -8.22 0.04 12.42
N ASP A 96 -8.63 0.61 11.29
CA ASP A 96 -9.88 1.37 11.19
C ASP A 96 -11.09 0.45 11.46
N PRO A 97 -11.79 0.63 12.60
CA PRO A 97 -12.95 -0.19 12.95
C PRO A 97 -14.15 0.06 12.02
N MET A 98 -14.12 1.17 11.26
CA MET A 98 -15.14 1.53 10.30
C MET A 98 -14.83 1.06 8.88
N SER A 99 -13.68 0.41 8.66
CA SER A 99 -13.36 -0.21 7.37
C SER A 99 -14.40 -1.27 7.02
N HIS A 100 -15.13 -1.05 5.93
CA HIS A 100 -16.22 -1.91 5.44
C HIS A 100 -17.44 -2.02 6.37
N SER A 101 -17.62 -1.13 7.35
CA SER A 101 -18.85 -1.09 8.14
C SER A 101 -19.68 0.16 7.84
N SER A 102 -21.00 -0.01 7.78
CA SER A 102 -21.95 1.09 7.77
C SER A 102 -22.45 1.33 9.20
N VAL A 103 -22.79 2.57 9.53
CA VAL A 103 -23.17 3.04 10.89
C VAL A 103 -24.44 2.35 11.45
N GLY A 104 -25.01 1.36 10.76
CA GLY A 104 -26.26 0.67 11.12
C GLY A 104 -26.13 -0.79 11.58
N GLU A 105 -24.93 -1.39 11.60
CA GLU A 105 -24.74 -2.82 11.95
C GLU A 105 -24.14 -3.05 13.36
N MET A 106 -24.40 -2.14 14.30
CA MET A 106 -24.15 -2.39 15.72
C MET A 106 -25.48 -2.50 16.46
N SER A 107 -26.06 -3.71 16.45
CA SER A 107 -27.17 -4.13 17.33
C SER A 107 -26.64 -5.02 18.45
#